data_AF-A0A916RJN0-F1
#
_entry.id   AF-A0A916RJN0-F1
#
_cell.length_a   1.000
_cell.length_b   1.000
_cell.length_c   1.000
_cell.angle_alpha   90.00
_cell.angle_beta   90.00
_cell.angle_gamma   90.00
#
_symmetry.space_group_name_H-M   'P 1'
#
loop_
_entity.id
_entity.type
_entity.pdbx_description
1 polymer ?
#
loop_
_entity_poly.entity_id
_entity_poly.type
_entity_poly.pdbx_seq_one_letter_code
_entity_poly.pdbx_strand_id
1 'polypeptide(L)'
;MAKINKVMVGESLVGDGNEVAHIDLLIGPRGSPVEAAFCNALTNNKDGFTTLLAVIAPNLPCKPNTVMFNKVTIKGAKQAVQMFGPAQYGVAKAVQDAVAEGIIPADEADDVFICVGVFIHWEASDDAKIQDYNYRATKEAIERAVNGTPTAAEVTERRNSVTHPFGAPS
;
A
#
# COMPACT_ATOMS: atom_id res chain seq x y z
N MET A 1 -16.90 6.41 -18.62
CA MET A 1 -16.62 5.06 -18.11
C MET A 1 -15.77 5.25 -16.86
N ALA A 2 -16.04 4.53 -15.76
CA ALA A 2 -15.23 4.65 -14.55
C ALA A 2 -13.75 4.36 -14.87
N LYS A 3 -12.84 5.15 -14.28
CA LYS A 3 -11.39 5.03 -14.40
C LYS A 3 -10.92 3.74 -13.73
N ILE A 4 -11.42 3.45 -12.53
CA ILE A 4 -11.09 2.25 -11.76
C ILE A 4 -12.21 1.21 -11.96
N ASN A 5 -12.22 0.54 -13.11
CA ASN A 5 -13.31 -0.37 -13.51
C ASN A 5 -13.00 -1.87 -13.36
N LYS A 6 -11.82 -2.21 -12.83
CA LYS A 6 -11.36 -3.59 -12.65
C LYS A 6 -10.33 -3.66 -11.52
N VAL A 7 -9.89 -4.87 -11.19
CA VAL A 7 -8.75 -5.08 -10.28
C VAL A 7 -7.48 -4.55 -10.94
N MET A 8 -6.73 -3.75 -10.20
CA MET A 8 -5.43 -3.24 -10.59
C MET A 8 -4.43 -3.49 -9.46
N VAL A 9 -3.16 -3.65 -9.84
CA VAL A 9 -2.07 -3.99 -8.94
C VAL A 9 -1.00 -2.93 -9.07
N GLY A 10 -0.52 -2.44 -7.93
CA GLY A 10 0.58 -1.49 -7.85
C GLY A 10 1.62 -1.96 -6.87
N GLU A 11 2.87 -1.61 -7.13
CA GLU A 11 4.01 -1.85 -6.25
C GLU A 11 4.90 -0.60 -6.27
N SER A 12 5.52 -0.29 -5.14
CA SER A 12 6.68 0.58 -5.11
C SER A 12 7.57 0.30 -3.90
N LEU A 13 8.88 0.48 -4.10
CA LEU A 13 9.91 0.51 -3.07
C LEU A 13 10.53 1.92 -3.02
N VAL A 14 10.43 2.57 -1.87
CA VAL A 14 10.96 3.92 -1.65
C VAL A 14 11.75 3.97 -0.34
N GLY A 15 12.85 4.71 -0.38
CA GLY A 15 13.70 4.94 0.79
C GLY A 15 14.93 4.03 0.82
N ASP A 16 15.64 4.11 1.94
CA ASP A 16 16.88 3.38 2.20
C ASP A 16 16.97 2.98 3.68
N GLY A 17 18.03 2.23 4.01
CA GLY A 17 18.29 1.78 5.37
C GLY A 17 17.22 0.82 5.89
N ASN A 18 17.03 0.82 7.21
CA ASN A 18 16.08 -0.06 7.88
C ASN A 18 14.63 0.41 7.74
N GLU A 19 14.42 1.68 7.36
CA GLU A 19 13.10 2.27 7.20
C GLU A 19 12.52 2.12 5.79
N VAL A 20 13.30 1.56 4.83
CA VAL A 20 12.87 1.34 3.45
C VAL A 20 11.46 0.75 3.39
N ALA A 21 10.57 1.43 2.67
CA ALA A 21 9.19 1.02 2.50
C ALA A 21 9.05 0.23 1.21
N HIS A 22 8.35 -0.91 1.28
CA HIS A 22 7.99 -1.70 0.10
C HIS A 22 6.50 -2.07 0.18
N ILE A 23 5.72 -1.44 -0.69
CA ILE A 23 4.27 -1.53 -0.74
C ILE A 23 3.84 -2.49 -1.85
N ASP A 24 3.02 -3.49 -1.50
CA ASP A 24 2.23 -4.26 -2.47
C ASP A 24 0.77 -3.84 -2.33
N LEU A 25 0.13 -3.41 -3.42
CA LEU A 25 -1.18 -2.78 -3.37
C LEU A 25 -2.15 -3.38 -4.38
N LEU A 26 -3.37 -3.64 -3.93
CA LEU A 26 -4.52 -3.91 -4.79
C LEU A 26 -5.50 -2.75 -4.70
N ILE A 27 -6.07 -2.35 -5.83
CA ILE A 27 -7.18 -1.38 -5.91
C ILE A 27 -8.23 -1.91 -6.89
N GLY A 28 -9.51 -1.76 -6.55
CA GLY A 28 -10.58 -2.20 -7.42
C GLY A 28 -11.96 -1.67 -7.01
N PRO A 29 -12.93 -1.66 -7.93
CA PRO A 29 -14.27 -1.18 -7.65
C PRO A 29 -15.08 -2.15 -6.80
N ARG A 30 -16.21 -1.68 -6.28
CA ARG A 30 -17.29 -2.51 -5.75
C ARG A 30 -17.68 -3.64 -6.72
N GLY A 31 -17.96 -4.81 -6.17
CA GLY A 31 -18.24 -6.05 -6.90
C GLY A 31 -17.00 -6.77 -7.42
N SER A 32 -15.80 -6.19 -7.28
CA SER A 32 -14.56 -6.84 -7.70
C SER A 32 -14.00 -7.77 -6.62
N PRO A 33 -13.07 -8.69 -6.98
CA PRO A 33 -12.32 -9.48 -6.02
C PRO A 33 -11.57 -8.68 -4.94
N VAL A 34 -11.29 -7.38 -5.16
CA VAL A 34 -10.64 -6.53 -4.15
C VAL A 34 -11.60 -6.22 -2.99
N GLU A 35 -12.89 -5.98 -3.26
CA GLU A 35 -13.89 -5.81 -2.19
C GLU A 35 -14.00 -7.08 -1.33
N ALA A 36 -14.03 -8.26 -1.98
CA ALA A 36 -14.07 -9.54 -1.26
C ALA A 36 -12.80 -9.76 -0.42
N ALA A 37 -11.62 -9.46 -0.97
CA ALA A 37 -10.35 -9.56 -0.26
C ALA A 37 -10.28 -8.58 0.93
N PHE A 38 -10.76 -7.35 0.76
CA PHE A 38 -10.87 -6.34 1.81
C PHE A 38 -11.69 -6.85 3.00
N CYS A 39 -12.91 -7.34 2.74
CA CYS A 39 -13.81 -7.87 3.76
C CYS A 39 -13.18 -9.07 4.49
N ASN A 40 -12.65 -10.02 3.74
CA ASN A 40 -12.04 -11.23 4.30
C ASN A 40 -10.80 -10.93 5.14
N ALA A 41 -9.96 -9.98 4.70
CA ALA A 41 -8.76 -9.57 5.43
C ALA A 41 -9.14 -8.99 6.79
N LEU A 42 -10.06 -8.01 6.81
CA LEU A 42 -10.45 -7.28 8.00
C LEU A 42 -11.00 -8.20 9.11
N THR A 43 -11.64 -9.31 8.74
CA THR A 43 -12.23 -10.27 9.69
C THR A 43 -11.30 -11.44 10.07
N ASN A 44 -10.07 -11.51 9.55
CA ASN A 44 -9.21 -12.70 9.67
C ASN A 44 -7.82 -12.37 10.23
N ASN A 45 -7.78 -11.88 11.47
CA ASN A 45 -6.53 -11.61 12.19
C ASN A 45 -5.91 -12.89 12.75
N LYS A 46 -4.57 -12.95 12.77
CA LYS A 46 -3.78 -14.04 13.35
C LYS A 46 -2.69 -13.48 14.27
N ASP A 47 -2.10 -14.34 15.09
CA ASP A 47 -0.93 -13.95 15.89
C ASP A 47 0.18 -13.39 15.00
N GLY A 48 0.69 -12.22 15.39
CA GLY A 48 1.70 -11.46 14.63
C GLY A 48 1.26 -10.85 13.29
N PHE A 49 0.02 -11.08 12.84
CA PHE A 49 -0.53 -10.56 11.58
C PHE A 49 -1.95 -10.04 11.77
N THR A 50 -2.06 -8.73 11.97
CA THR A 50 -3.35 -8.04 12.17
C THR A 50 -3.58 -7.06 11.04
N THR A 51 -4.83 -6.97 10.62
CA THR A 51 -5.28 -6.04 9.59
C THR A 51 -6.20 -5.00 10.20
N LEU A 52 -6.06 -3.75 9.78
CA LEU A 52 -6.87 -2.62 10.25
C LEU A 52 -7.23 -1.72 9.08
N LEU A 53 -8.25 -0.88 9.28
CA LEU A 53 -8.52 0.22 8.36
C LEU A 53 -7.39 1.25 8.44
N ALA A 54 -6.97 1.77 7.28
CA ALA A 54 -6.08 2.91 7.23
C ALA A 54 -6.86 4.17 7.64
N VAL A 55 -6.34 4.91 8.62
CA VAL A 55 -6.96 6.15 9.06
C VAL A 55 -5.94 7.28 9.10
N ILE A 56 -6.37 8.49 8.72
CA ILE A 56 -5.55 9.71 8.86
C ILE A 56 -5.41 10.02 10.36
N ALA A 57 -6.50 9.81 11.09
CA ALA A 57 -6.53 9.85 12.55
C ALA A 57 -7.68 8.95 13.03
N PRO A 58 -7.70 8.55 14.32
CA PRO A 58 -8.87 7.89 14.89
C PRO A 58 -10.15 8.67 14.61
N ASN A 59 -11.20 7.96 14.16
CA ASN A 59 -12.47 8.53 13.70
C ASN A 59 -12.41 9.33 12.38
N LEU A 60 -11.30 9.26 11.64
CA LEU A 60 -11.15 9.84 10.30
C LEU A 60 -10.44 8.84 9.36
N PRO A 61 -11.13 7.79 8.90
CA PRO A 61 -10.61 6.88 7.89
C PRO A 61 -10.38 7.62 6.56
N CYS A 62 -9.34 7.23 5.81
CA CYS A 62 -9.20 7.72 4.44
C CYS A 62 -10.29 7.13 3.54
N LYS A 63 -10.59 7.83 2.46
CA LYS A 63 -11.42 7.32 1.36
C LYS A 63 -10.58 7.33 0.07
N PRO A 64 -10.58 6.26 -0.74
CA PRO A 64 -11.39 5.03 -0.63
C PRO A 64 -11.08 4.14 0.57
N ASN A 65 -12.03 3.25 0.91
CA ASN A 65 -11.89 2.35 2.07
C ASN A 65 -10.65 1.48 1.88
N THR A 66 -9.71 1.58 2.82
CA THR A 66 -8.38 0.97 2.69
C THR A 66 -8.10 0.05 3.88
N VAL A 67 -7.75 -1.21 3.61
CA VAL A 67 -7.25 -2.15 4.62
C VAL A 67 -5.73 -2.23 4.54
N MET A 68 -5.07 -2.21 5.69
CA MET A 68 -3.63 -2.38 5.82
C MET A 68 -3.31 -3.72 6.47
N PHE A 69 -2.25 -4.37 6.01
CA PHE A 69 -1.73 -5.61 6.59
C PHE A 69 -0.20 -5.64 6.55
N ASN A 70 0.40 -6.19 7.61
CA ASN A 70 1.86 -6.27 7.75
C ASN A 70 2.45 -7.48 7.00
N LYS A 71 3.58 -7.28 6.30
CA LYS A 71 4.34 -8.37 5.65
C LYS A 71 5.32 -9.06 6.62
N VAL A 72 5.84 -8.31 7.58
CA VAL A 72 6.78 -8.80 8.60
C VAL A 72 6.00 -9.09 9.89
N THR A 73 6.24 -10.24 10.52
CA THR A 73 5.60 -10.64 11.77
C THR A 73 5.84 -9.59 12.87
N ILE A 74 4.75 -9.06 13.44
CA ILE A 74 4.79 -8.16 14.59
C ILE A 74 4.96 -9.00 15.86
N LYS A 75 6.08 -8.81 16.57
CA LYS A 75 6.43 -9.57 17.79
C LYS A 75 6.32 -8.75 19.08
N GLY A 76 6.04 -7.45 18.97
CA GLY A 76 5.95 -6.58 20.15
C GLY A 76 5.39 -5.20 19.85
N ALA A 77 5.15 -4.45 20.92
CA ALA A 77 4.45 -3.17 20.88
C ALA A 77 5.14 -2.13 19.99
N LYS A 78 6.47 -2.07 19.95
CA LYS A 78 7.21 -1.14 19.08
C LYS A 78 6.83 -1.33 17.61
N GLN A 79 6.85 -2.57 17.13
CA GLN A 79 6.51 -2.87 15.73
C GLN A 79 5.02 -2.62 15.44
N ALA A 80 4.14 -2.89 16.41
CA ALA A 80 2.72 -2.58 16.28
C ALA A 80 2.48 -1.06 16.15
N VAL A 81 3.15 -0.25 16.98
CA VAL A 81 3.07 1.21 16.92
C VAL A 81 3.66 1.75 15.63
N GLN A 82 4.77 1.19 15.12
CA GLN A 82 5.34 1.60 13.84
C GLN A 82 4.39 1.32 12.66
N MET A 83 3.77 0.14 12.63
CA MET A 83 2.78 -0.23 11.61
C MET A 83 1.52 0.63 11.69
N PHE A 84 0.97 0.82 12.89
CA PHE A 84 -0.33 1.47 13.11
C PHE A 84 -0.22 2.90 13.64
N GLY A 85 0.93 3.53 13.45
CA GLY A 85 1.22 4.93 13.75
C GLY A 85 1.80 5.62 12.51
N PRO A 86 3.13 5.75 12.37
CA PRO A 86 3.74 6.44 11.23
C PRO A 86 3.39 5.81 9.89
N ALA A 87 3.44 4.48 9.75
CA ALA A 87 3.09 3.84 8.47
C ALA A 87 1.60 3.98 8.14
N GLN A 88 0.70 3.81 9.12
CA GLN A 88 -0.75 3.97 8.92
C GLN A 88 -1.12 5.39 8.50
N TYR A 89 -0.56 6.41 9.17
CA TYR A 89 -0.75 7.79 8.77
C TYR A 89 -0.22 8.03 7.34
N GLY A 90 0.99 7.56 7.03
CA GLY A 90 1.59 7.70 5.70
C GLY A 90 0.73 7.08 4.59
N VAL A 91 0.26 5.85 4.80
CA VAL A 91 -0.64 5.16 3.85
C VAL A 91 -1.96 5.92 3.69
N ALA A 92 -2.63 6.27 4.79
CA ALA A 92 -3.91 6.95 4.75
C ALA A 92 -3.82 8.33 4.08
N LYS A 93 -2.75 9.08 4.37
CA LYS A 93 -2.48 10.38 3.74
C LYS A 93 -2.21 10.24 2.25
N ALA A 94 -1.46 9.23 1.82
CA ALA A 94 -1.18 8.95 0.41
C ALA A 94 -2.47 8.64 -0.37
N VAL A 95 -3.36 7.83 0.22
CA VAL A 95 -4.68 7.55 -0.36
C VAL A 95 -5.49 8.84 -0.52
N GLN A 96 -5.56 9.65 0.53
CA GLN A 96 -6.38 10.86 0.51
C GLN A 96 -5.82 11.93 -0.44
N ASP A 97 -4.50 12.03 -0.55
CA ASP A 97 -3.84 12.93 -1.51
C ASP A 97 -4.02 12.44 -2.95
N ALA A 98 -4.00 11.12 -3.19
CA ALA A 98 -4.33 10.58 -4.50
C ALA A 98 -5.75 10.93 -4.95
N VAL A 99 -6.71 11.05 -4.02
CA VAL A 99 -8.05 11.59 -4.32
C VAL A 99 -8.00 13.09 -4.57
N ALA A 100 -7.33 13.85 -3.70
CA ALA A 100 -7.24 15.31 -3.83
C ALA A 100 -6.58 15.75 -5.14
N GLU A 101 -5.65 14.96 -5.65
CA GLU A 101 -4.92 15.21 -6.90
C GLU A 101 -5.60 14.57 -8.13
N GLY A 102 -6.72 13.88 -7.96
CA GLY A 102 -7.48 13.27 -9.07
C GLY A 102 -6.82 12.03 -9.69
N ILE A 103 -5.81 11.46 -9.04
CA ILE A 103 -5.25 10.15 -9.40
C ILE A 103 -6.37 9.11 -9.21
N ILE A 104 -7.00 9.09 -8.03
CA ILE A 104 -8.27 8.44 -7.79
C ILE A 104 -9.37 9.49 -8.01
N PRO A 105 -10.29 9.30 -8.97
CA PRO A 105 -11.37 10.26 -9.20
C PRO A 105 -12.25 10.41 -7.95
N ALA A 106 -12.54 11.65 -7.54
CA ALA A 106 -13.30 11.93 -6.32
C ALA A 106 -14.72 11.35 -6.37
N ASP A 107 -15.32 11.27 -7.55
CA ASP A 107 -16.63 10.67 -7.81
C ASP A 107 -16.64 9.14 -7.78
N GLU A 108 -15.47 8.50 -7.81
CA GLU A 108 -15.32 7.04 -7.66
C GLU A 108 -14.90 6.64 -6.24
N ALA A 109 -14.41 7.59 -5.42
CA ALA A 109 -13.70 7.29 -4.18
C ALA A 109 -14.54 6.56 -3.12
N ASP A 110 -15.87 6.69 -3.14
CA ASP A 110 -16.76 6.02 -2.20
C ASP A 110 -17.10 4.56 -2.57
N ASP A 111 -16.79 4.13 -3.80
CA ASP A 111 -17.11 2.80 -4.33
C ASP A 111 -15.88 2.01 -4.79
N VAL A 112 -14.71 2.42 -4.31
CA VAL A 112 -13.43 1.75 -4.52
C VAL A 112 -12.89 1.20 -3.20
N PHE A 113 -12.16 0.08 -3.28
CA PHE A 113 -11.50 -0.57 -2.15
C PHE A 113 -10.01 -0.70 -2.43
N ILE A 114 -9.19 -0.54 -1.39
CA ILE A 114 -7.74 -0.67 -1.47
C ILE A 114 -7.26 -1.67 -0.40
N CYS A 115 -6.36 -2.57 -0.78
CA CYS A 115 -5.66 -3.48 0.13
C CYS A 115 -4.16 -3.18 0.05
N VAL A 116 -3.53 -2.80 1.17
CA VAL A 116 -2.14 -2.35 1.23
C VAL A 116 -1.31 -3.27 2.12
N GLY A 117 -0.39 -4.00 1.50
CA GLY A 117 0.63 -4.78 2.17
C GLY A 117 1.84 -3.90 2.48
N VAL A 118 2.18 -3.76 3.75
CA VAL A 118 3.26 -2.88 4.21
C VAL A 118 4.44 -3.67 4.74
N PHE A 119 5.62 -3.37 4.21
CA PHE A 119 6.90 -3.84 4.73
C PHE A 119 7.52 -2.81 5.69
N ILE A 120 7.90 -3.26 6.89
CA ILE A 120 8.76 -2.51 7.81
C ILE A 120 9.79 -3.50 8.34
N HIS A 121 11.07 -3.23 8.14
CA HIS A 121 12.14 -4.08 8.67
C HIS A 121 12.11 -4.09 10.20
N TRP A 122 12.48 -5.21 10.84
CA TRP A 122 12.43 -5.31 12.31
C TRP A 122 13.41 -4.38 13.04
N GLU A 123 14.42 -3.87 12.34
CA GLU A 123 15.40 -2.91 12.86
C GLU A 123 15.02 -1.44 12.59
N ALA A 124 13.86 -1.18 11.96
CA ALA A 124 13.39 0.18 11.73
C ALA A 124 13.24 0.94 13.06
N SER A 125 13.63 2.21 13.07
CA SER A 125 13.70 3.02 14.29
C SER A 125 13.34 4.48 14.09
N ASP A 126 13.51 5.03 12.89
CA ASP A 126 13.15 6.41 12.58
C ASP A 126 11.70 6.51 12.07
N ASP A 127 10.79 6.88 12.96
CA ASP A 127 9.36 6.98 12.65
C ASP A 127 9.05 8.02 11.56
N ALA A 128 9.85 9.09 11.45
CA ALA A 128 9.65 10.11 10.42
C ALA A 128 9.95 9.55 9.03
N LYS A 129 11.02 8.76 8.90
CA LYS A 129 11.34 8.04 7.66
C LYS A 129 10.31 6.97 7.33
N ILE A 130 9.89 6.17 8.32
CA ILE A 130 8.82 5.16 8.13
C ILE A 130 7.58 5.84 7.54
N GLN A 131 7.19 6.99 8.08
CA GLN A 131 6.04 7.74 7.59
C GLN A 131 6.24 8.28 6.17
N ASP A 132 7.34 8.99 5.90
CA ASP A 132 7.63 9.58 4.57
C ASP A 132 7.73 8.51 3.48
N TYR A 133 8.49 7.44 3.74
CA TYR A 133 8.72 6.40 2.75
C TYR A 133 7.45 5.60 2.47
N ASN A 134 6.65 5.26 3.48
CA ASN A 134 5.36 4.59 3.26
C ASN A 134 4.36 5.50 2.56
N TYR A 135 4.34 6.81 2.87
CA TYR A 135 3.52 7.77 2.13
C TYR A 135 3.89 7.80 0.64
N ARG A 136 5.17 7.98 0.32
CA ARG A 136 5.65 8.06 -1.07
C ARG A 136 5.47 6.75 -1.83
N ALA A 137 5.85 5.62 -1.24
CA ALA A 137 5.69 4.30 -1.85
C ALA A 137 4.21 3.97 -2.10
N THR A 138 3.32 4.30 -1.16
CA THR A 138 1.88 4.06 -1.34
C THR A 138 1.33 4.92 -2.47
N LYS A 139 1.68 6.21 -2.50
CA LYS A 139 1.21 7.12 -3.56
C LYS A 139 1.67 6.68 -4.94
N GLU A 140 2.95 6.32 -5.08
CA GLU A 140 3.50 5.80 -6.33
C GLU A 140 2.86 4.47 -6.74
N ALA A 141 2.60 3.56 -5.79
CA ALA A 141 1.90 2.31 -6.06
C ALA A 141 0.46 2.54 -6.54
N ILE A 142 -0.27 3.52 -5.97
CA ILE A 142 -1.61 3.91 -6.43
C ILE A 142 -1.54 4.46 -7.86
N GLU A 143 -0.61 5.38 -8.14
CA GLU A 143 -0.43 5.96 -9.48
C GLU A 143 -0.14 4.88 -10.52
N ARG A 144 0.79 3.97 -10.22
CA ARG A 144 1.14 2.82 -11.07
C ARG A 144 -0.06 1.90 -11.30
N ALA A 145 -0.78 1.53 -10.24
CA ALA A 145 -1.96 0.68 -10.35
C ALA A 145 -3.04 1.30 -11.24
N VAL A 146 -3.41 2.57 -10.98
CA VAL A 146 -4.45 3.28 -11.72
C VAL A 146 -4.06 3.50 -13.19
N ASN A 147 -2.78 3.70 -13.48
CA ASN A 147 -2.28 3.84 -14.84
C ASN A 147 -2.02 2.49 -15.54
N GLY A 148 -2.09 1.37 -14.81
CA GLY A 148 -1.77 0.04 -15.34
C GLY A 148 -0.30 -0.12 -15.72
N THR A 149 0.61 0.54 -15.00
CA THR A 149 2.04 0.56 -15.26
C THR A 149 2.85 -0.13 -14.15
N PRO A 150 4.02 -0.71 -14.49
CA PRO A 150 4.53 -0.91 -15.84
C PRO A 150 3.68 -1.95 -16.60
N THR A 151 3.59 -1.79 -17.91
CA THR A 151 2.94 -2.76 -18.79
C THR A 151 3.80 -4.01 -18.94
N ALA A 152 3.19 -5.13 -19.31
CA ALA A 152 3.93 -6.37 -19.58
C ALA A 152 5.02 -6.21 -20.66
N ALA A 153 4.78 -5.34 -21.65
CA ALA A 153 5.76 -5.04 -22.70
C ALA A 153 6.98 -4.30 -22.14
N GLU A 154 6.76 -3.24 -21.35
CA GLU A 154 7.84 -2.48 -20.71
C GLU A 154 8.67 -3.34 -19.75
N VAL A 155 8.01 -4.20 -18.96
CA VAL A 155 8.71 -5.15 -18.09
C VAL A 155 9.53 -6.14 -18.91
N THR A 156 8.97 -6.65 -20.02
CA THR A 156 9.68 -7.56 -20.92
C THR A 156 10.94 -6.89 -21.48
N GLU A 157 10.85 -5.65 -21.94
CA GLU A 157 11.99 -4.92 -22.49
C GLU A 157 13.12 -4.74 -21.46
N ARG A 158 12.77 -4.46 -20.20
CA ARG A 158 13.74 -4.10 -19.14
C ARG A 158 14.22 -5.27 -18.28
N ARG A 159 13.62 -6.46 -18.39
CA ARG A 159 13.86 -7.60 -17.47
C ARG A 159 15.33 -7.99 -17.28
N ASN A 160 16.17 -7.76 -18.30
CA ASN A 160 17.60 -8.10 -18.27
C ASN A 160 18.52 -6.91 -17.92
N SER A 161 17.97 -5.70 -17.77
CA SER A 161 18.75 -4.47 -17.49
C SER A 161 18.51 -3.90 -16.09
N VAL A 162 17.67 -4.56 -15.29
CA VAL A 162 17.39 -4.21 -13.89
C VAL A 162 18.00 -5.24 -12.96
N THR A 163 18.40 -4.81 -11.76
CA THR A 163 19.03 -5.68 -10.76
C THR A 163 18.12 -5.79 -9.55
N HIS A 164 17.82 -7.02 -9.12
CA HIS A 164 17.15 -7.26 -7.86
C HIS A 164 18.17 -7.12 -6.71
N PRO A 165 17.91 -6.36 -5.63
CA PRO A 165 18.86 -6.14 -4.53
C PRO A 165 19.39 -7.42 -3.88
N PHE A 166 18.61 -8.50 -3.93
CA PHE A 166 18.96 -9.82 -3.41
C PHE A 166 18.93 -10.92 -4.49
N GLY A 167 18.95 -10.53 -5.77
CA GLY A 167 19.00 -11.49 -6.87
C GLY A 167 20.34 -12.19 -6.90
N ALA A 168 20.37 -13.47 -7.28
CA ALA A 168 21.64 -14.15 -7.56
C ALA A 168 22.35 -13.44 -8.73
N PRO A 169 23.70 -13.41 -8.76
CA PRO A 169 24.43 -12.88 -9.90
C PRO A 169 24.01 -13.63 -11.17
N SER A 170 23.67 -12.88 -12.22
CA SER A 170 23.38 -13.39 -13.57
C SER A 170 24.66 -13.70 -14.33
#